data_AF-A0AAD4V876-F1
#
_entry.id   AF-A0AAD4V876-F1
#
_cell.length_a   1.000
_cell.length_b   1.000
_cell.length_c   1.000
_cell.angle_alpha   90.00
_cell.angle_beta   90.00
_cell.angle_gamma   90.00
#
_symmetry.space_group_name_H-M   'P 1'
#
loop_
_entity.id
_entity.type
_entity.pdbx_description
1 polymer ?
#
loop_
_entity_poly.entity_id
_entity_poly.type
_entity_poly.pdbx_seq_one_letter_code
_entity_poly.pdbx_strand_id
1 'polypeptide(L)'
;MSAEALAARTSMGQTALHFVAVSGDDSIEAARALVTRNPALPQITDSTGSTPHYWACLVAPETSLEMRWYLVLATTDDFPSCPFTGPLASSLICSLSIQGFFGKRLIIELHV
;
A
#
# COMPACT_ATOMS: atom_id res chain seq x y z
N MET A 1 -15.68 -14.97 -8.36
CA MET A 1 -15.65 -13.62 -7.75
C MET A 1 -15.22 -12.65 -8.85
N SER A 2 -16.01 -11.62 -9.15
CA SER A 2 -15.68 -10.64 -10.19
C SER A 2 -14.68 -9.59 -9.68
N ALA A 3 -14.05 -8.85 -10.58
CA ALA A 3 -13.14 -7.77 -10.22
C ALA A 3 -13.85 -6.66 -9.42
N GLU A 4 -15.10 -6.37 -9.78
CA GLU A 4 -15.96 -5.39 -9.12
C GLU A 4 -16.30 -5.82 -7.70
N ALA A 5 -16.55 -7.12 -7.48
CA ALA A 5 -16.79 -7.65 -6.14
C ALA A 5 -15.55 -7.54 -5.24
N LEU A 6 -14.34 -7.60 -5.82
CA LEU A 6 -13.09 -7.39 -5.08
C LEU A 6 -12.87 -5.92 -4.71
N ALA A 7 -13.43 -4.99 -5.47
CA ALA A 7 -13.40 -3.55 -5.19
C ALA A 7 -14.45 -3.12 -4.16
N ALA A 8 -15.20 -4.05 -3.56
CA ALA A 8 -16.14 -3.74 -2.49
C ALA A 8 -15.42 -3.07 -1.31
N ARG A 9 -16.08 -2.04 -0.76
CA ARG A 9 -15.51 -1.17 0.27
C ARG A 9 -16.33 -1.25 1.56
N THR A 10 -15.65 -1.21 2.69
CA THR A 10 -16.29 -1.01 4.00
C THR A 10 -16.89 0.39 4.09
N SER A 11 -17.61 0.69 5.18
CA SER A 11 -18.08 2.05 5.47
C SER A 11 -16.94 3.08 5.59
N MET A 12 -15.72 2.64 5.87
CA MET A 12 -14.51 3.48 5.89
C MET A 12 -13.82 3.56 4.52
N GLY A 13 -14.43 3.02 3.46
CA GLY A 13 -13.85 3.02 2.13
C GLY A 13 -12.73 1.98 1.90
N GLN A 14 -12.44 1.12 2.88
CA GLN A 14 -11.34 0.15 2.79
C GLN A 14 -11.75 -1.08 1.98
N THR A 15 -10.87 -1.53 1.10
CA THR A 15 -10.99 -2.80 0.35
C THR A 15 -10.34 -3.95 1.12
N ALA A 16 -10.54 -5.18 0.65
CA ALA A 16 -9.84 -6.36 1.18
C ALA A 16 -8.30 -6.19 1.19
N LEU A 17 -7.74 -5.49 0.19
CA LEU A 17 -6.30 -5.27 0.09
C LEU A 17 -5.77 -4.39 1.22
N HIS A 18 -6.56 -3.47 1.79
CA HIS A 18 -6.14 -2.68 2.96
C HIS A 18 -5.87 -3.56 4.18
N PHE A 19 -6.76 -4.51 4.45
CA PHE A 19 -6.62 -5.43 5.58
C PHE A 19 -5.45 -6.38 5.38
N VAL A 20 -5.31 -6.94 4.18
CA VAL A 20 -4.18 -7.81 3.82
C VAL A 20 -2.84 -7.08 3.91
N ALA A 21 -2.79 -5.80 3.50
CA ALA A 21 -1.59 -4.98 3.58
C ALA A 21 -1.10 -4.78 5.03
N VAL A 22 -2.03 -4.61 5.98
CA VAL A 22 -1.72 -4.47 7.41
C VAL A 22 -1.24 -5.79 8.03
N SER A 23 -1.71 -6.94 7.52
CA SER A 23 -1.25 -8.26 7.98
C SER A 23 0.22 -8.55 7.64
N GLY A 24 0.83 -7.81 6.72
CA GLY A 24 2.24 -7.93 6.39
C GLY A 24 2.59 -9.17 5.54
N ASP A 25 3.85 -9.60 5.61
CA ASP A 25 4.42 -10.59 4.70
C ASP A 25 3.74 -11.97 4.79
N ASP A 26 3.15 -12.32 5.94
CA ASP A 26 2.38 -13.56 6.13
C ASP A 26 1.18 -13.67 5.16
N SER A 27 0.73 -12.55 4.59
CA SER A 27 -0.40 -12.48 3.65
C SER A 27 0.01 -12.04 2.24
N ILE A 28 1.30 -12.10 1.88
CA ILE A 28 1.80 -11.63 0.58
C ILE A 28 1.13 -12.32 -0.62
N GLU A 29 0.91 -13.62 -0.54
CA GLU A 29 0.27 -14.38 -1.61
C GLU A 29 -1.20 -14.00 -1.79
N ALA A 30 -1.88 -13.63 -0.69
CA ALA A 30 -3.23 -13.09 -0.76
C ALA A 30 -3.24 -11.73 -1.47
N ALA A 31 -2.27 -10.85 -1.18
CA ALA A 31 -2.13 -9.57 -1.88
C ALA A 31 -1.90 -9.78 -3.38
N ARG A 32 -0.94 -10.65 -3.74
CA ARG A 32 -0.64 -10.98 -5.15
C ARG A 32 -1.88 -11.52 -5.86
N ALA A 33 -2.62 -12.43 -5.25
CA ALA A 33 -3.84 -12.99 -5.82
C ALA A 33 -4.96 -11.94 -6.00
N LEU A 34 -5.13 -11.03 -5.04
CA LEU A 34 -6.11 -9.95 -5.12
C LEU A 34 -5.80 -9.00 -6.27
N VAL A 35 -4.57 -8.48 -6.33
CA VAL A 35 -4.13 -7.54 -7.37
C VAL A 35 -4.12 -8.19 -8.75
N THR A 36 -3.75 -9.47 -8.86
CA THR A 36 -3.83 -10.20 -10.14
C THR A 36 -5.26 -10.26 -10.67
N ARG A 37 -6.25 -10.43 -9.78
CA ARG A 37 -7.67 -10.47 -10.16
C ARG A 37 -8.28 -9.10 -10.40
N ASN A 38 -7.79 -8.07 -9.72
CA ASN A 38 -8.19 -6.69 -9.95
C ASN A 38 -6.97 -5.74 -9.76
N PRO A 39 -6.30 -5.37 -10.87
CA PRO A 39 -5.12 -4.51 -10.84
C PRO A 39 -5.39 -3.07 -10.35
N ALA A 40 -6.65 -2.64 -10.26
CA ALA A 40 -6.99 -1.32 -9.74
C ALA A 40 -6.97 -1.25 -8.21
N LEU A 41 -7.00 -2.39 -7.50
CA LEU A 41 -7.08 -2.43 -6.03
C LEU A 41 -5.99 -1.65 -5.30
N PRO A 42 -4.71 -1.65 -5.72
CA PRO A 42 -3.66 -0.87 -5.06
C PRO A 42 -3.94 0.64 -5.08
N GLN A 43 -4.70 1.12 -6.08
CA GLN A 43 -5.06 2.53 -6.23
C GLN A 43 -6.33 2.95 -5.51
N ILE A 44 -7.16 2.00 -5.07
CA ILE A 44 -8.39 2.34 -4.36
C ILE A 44 -8.01 2.85 -2.97
N THR A 45 -8.32 4.11 -2.70
CA THR A 45 -8.09 4.71 -1.39
C THR A 45 -9.25 4.41 -0.44
N ASP A 46 -9.01 4.51 0.86
CA ASP A 46 -10.07 4.60 1.86
C ASP A 46 -10.73 5.99 1.88
N SER A 47 -11.63 6.25 2.84
CA SER A 47 -12.33 7.54 2.97
C SER A 47 -11.41 8.72 3.35
N THR A 48 -10.17 8.45 3.76
CA THR A 48 -9.15 9.44 4.11
C THR A 48 -8.17 9.72 2.97
N GLY A 49 -8.29 9.00 1.85
CA GLY A 49 -7.33 9.07 0.75
C GLY A 49 -6.12 8.15 0.92
N SER A 50 -6.12 7.26 1.93
CA SER A 50 -5.01 6.35 2.19
C SER A 50 -5.12 5.10 1.31
N THR A 51 -4.05 4.71 0.63
CA THR A 51 -3.96 3.47 -0.15
C THR A 51 -3.60 2.26 0.73
N PRO A 52 -3.76 1.02 0.25
CA PRO A 52 -3.24 -0.16 0.94
C PRO A 52 -1.73 -0.06 1.25
N HIS A 53 -0.94 0.49 0.33
CA HIS A 53 0.48 0.75 0.54
C HIS A 53 0.73 1.64 1.78
N TYR A 54 0.00 2.75 1.89
CA TYR A 54 0.11 3.66 3.03
C TYR A 54 -0.15 2.93 4.36
N TRP A 55 -1.18 2.09 4.41
CA TRP A 55 -1.50 1.28 5.59
C TRP A 55 -0.42 0.24 5.93
N ALA A 56 0.21 -0.40 4.93
CA ALA A 56 1.33 -1.30 5.16
C ALA A 56 2.55 -0.57 5.77
N CYS A 57 2.82 0.66 5.36
CA CYS A 57 3.91 1.46 5.93
C CYS A 57 3.59 1.98 7.33
N LEU A 58 2.32 2.31 7.59
CA LEU A 58 1.89 2.92 8.85
C LEU A 58 1.71 1.88 9.98
N VAL A 59 1.16 0.71 9.68
CA VAL A 59 0.63 -0.21 10.71
C VAL A 59 1.27 -1.61 10.68
N ALA A 60 1.63 -2.13 9.50
CA ALA A 60 2.17 -3.49 9.42
C ALA A 60 3.50 -3.59 10.19
N PRO A 61 3.86 -4.78 10.72
CA PRO A 61 5.14 -5.00 11.40
C PRO A 61 6.33 -4.50 10.56
N GLU A 62 7.33 -3.92 11.20
CA GLU A 62 8.55 -3.38 10.54
C GLU A 62 9.21 -4.40 9.61
N THR A 63 9.13 -5.69 9.93
CA THR A 63 9.68 -6.80 9.15
C THR A 63 8.92 -7.09 7.86
N SER A 64 7.78 -6.45 7.60
CA SER A 64 6.91 -6.69 6.43
C SER A 64 7.44 -6.03 5.16
N LEU A 65 8.72 -6.24 4.88
CA LEU A 65 9.44 -5.55 3.80
C LEU A 65 8.90 -5.99 2.44
N GLU A 66 8.55 -7.27 2.27
CA GLU A 66 8.09 -7.78 0.98
C GLU A 66 6.72 -7.20 0.60
N MET A 67 5.77 -7.17 1.54
CA MET A 67 4.44 -6.58 1.34
C MET A 67 4.53 -5.10 0.98
N ARG A 68 5.35 -4.33 1.72
CA ARG A 68 5.57 -2.91 1.43
C ARG A 68 6.16 -2.74 0.03
N TRP A 69 7.21 -3.49 -0.31
CA TRP A 69 7.86 -3.39 -1.63
C TRP A 69 6.92 -3.79 -2.78
N TYR A 70 6.15 -4.86 -2.58
CA TYR A 70 5.16 -5.31 -3.54
C TYR A 70 4.11 -4.22 -3.81
N LEU A 71 3.58 -3.61 -2.76
CA LEU A 71 2.58 -2.56 -2.89
C LEU A 71 3.15 -1.27 -3.49
N VAL A 72 4.43 -0.94 -3.23
CA VAL A 72 5.12 0.14 -3.97
C VAL A 72 5.08 -0.16 -5.47
N LEU A 73 5.52 -1.34 -5.89
CA LEU A 73 5.57 -1.72 -7.30
C LEU A 73 4.18 -1.83 -7.95
N ALA A 74 3.16 -2.13 -7.17
CA ALA A 74 1.78 -2.24 -7.63
C ALA A 74 1.02 -0.91 -7.63
N THR A 75 1.60 0.18 -7.11
CA THR A 75 0.95 1.49 -6.97
C THR A 75 1.70 2.54 -7.79
N THR A 76 0.99 3.22 -8.68
CA THR A 76 1.43 4.41 -9.43
C THR A 76 1.17 5.70 -8.64
N ASP A 77 1.95 6.76 -8.92
CA ASP A 77 1.84 8.06 -8.24
C ASP A 77 0.76 8.99 -8.85
N ASP A 78 -0.45 8.48 -9.06
CA ASP A 78 -1.49 9.20 -9.79
C ASP A 78 -2.55 9.84 -8.88
N PHE A 79 -3.23 10.87 -9.40
CA PHE A 79 -4.43 11.45 -8.79
C PHE A 79 -5.53 10.37 -8.65
N PRO A 80 -6.33 10.32 -7.55
CA PRO A 80 -6.61 11.39 -6.59
C PRO A 80 -5.68 11.49 -5.39
N SER A 81 -4.95 10.44 -5.05
CA SER A 81 -4.12 10.43 -3.84
C SER A 81 -2.70 10.92 -4.05
N CYS A 82 -2.14 10.73 -5.26
CA CYS A 82 -0.70 10.83 -5.52
C CYS A 82 0.09 10.18 -4.36
N PRO A 83 0.02 8.84 -4.19
CA PRO A 83 0.45 8.16 -2.96
C PRO A 83 1.87 8.48 -2.46
N PHE A 84 2.77 8.96 -3.34
CA PHE A 84 4.16 9.29 -3.01
C PHE A 84 4.45 10.80 -3.02
N THR A 85 3.65 11.62 -3.71
CA THR A 85 3.86 13.09 -3.83
C THR A 85 2.70 13.95 -3.33
N GLY A 86 1.59 13.34 -2.97
CA GLY A 86 0.34 13.98 -2.58
C GLY A 86 0.25 14.36 -1.10
N PRO A 87 -0.97 14.68 -0.62
CA PRO A 87 -1.19 15.22 0.73
C PRO A 87 -0.68 14.35 1.88
N LEU A 88 -0.60 13.02 1.67
CA LEU A 88 -0.15 12.07 2.68
C LEU A 88 1.35 11.74 2.61
N ALA A 89 2.07 12.26 1.60
CA ALA A 89 3.48 11.93 1.36
C ALA A 89 4.39 12.27 2.55
N SER A 90 4.18 13.42 3.19
CA SER A 90 4.95 13.82 4.38
C SER A 90 4.72 12.85 5.56
N SER A 91 3.47 12.44 5.78
CA SER A 91 3.13 11.50 6.83
C SER A 91 3.73 10.12 6.55
N LEU A 92 3.70 9.67 5.29
CA LEU A 92 4.34 8.44 4.84
C LEU A 92 5.84 8.42 5.14
N ILE A 93 6.56 9.51 4.82
CA ILE A 93 8.00 9.65 5.11
C ILE A 93 8.27 9.59 6.62
N CYS A 94 7.46 10.29 7.42
CA CYS A 94 7.57 10.23 8.88
C CYS A 94 7.34 8.82 9.43
N SER A 95 6.31 8.11 8.94
CA SER A 95 6.02 6.75 9.36
C SER A 95 7.16 5.79 9.03
N LEU A 96 7.70 5.85 7.82
CA LEU A 96 8.87 5.03 7.42
C LEU A 96 10.08 5.31 8.30
N SER A 97 10.31 6.58 8.67
CA SER A 97 11.42 6.97 9.56
C SER A 97 11.24 6.44 10.98
N ILE A 98 10.01 6.48 11.51
CA ILE A 98 9.68 5.96 12.85
C ILE A 98 9.81 4.43 12.89
N GLN A 99 9.37 3.76 11.83
CA GLN A 99 9.39 2.30 11.71
C GLN A 99 10.78 1.76 11.34
N GLY A 100 11.86 2.52 11.56
CA GLY A 100 13.22 2.05 11.33
C GLY A 100 13.54 1.70 9.87
N PHE A 101 12.71 2.11 8.90
CA PHE A 101 12.83 1.77 7.49
C PHE A 101 13.94 2.59 6.81
N PHE A 102 15.17 2.47 7.32
CA PHE A 102 16.40 2.99 6.75
C PHE A 102 17.14 1.85 6.05
N GLY A 103 16.47 1.18 5.12
CA GLY A 103 17.11 0.19 4.26
C GLY A 103 18.02 0.91 3.26
N LYS A 104 19.29 0.48 3.15
CA LYS A 104 20.27 0.90 2.11
C LYS A 104 19.76 0.77 0.65
N ARG A 105 18.54 0.28 0.45
CA ARG A 105 17.84 0.05 -0.81
C ARG A 105 16.94 1.20 -1.24
N LEU A 106 16.49 2.08 -0.33
CA LEU A 106 15.61 3.21 -0.69
C LEU A 106 16.35 4.35 -1.42
N ILE A 107 17.65 4.51 -1.15
CA ILE A 107 18.46 5.62 -1.70
C ILE A 107 18.96 5.32 -3.12
N ILE A 108 18.96 4.06 -3.56
CA ILE A 108 19.58 3.67 -4.84
C ILE A 108 18.55 3.69 -6.00
N GLU A 109 17.25 3.55 -5.75
CA GLU A 109 16.25 3.40 -6.83
C GLU A 109 15.38 4.65 -7.11
N LEU A 110 15.56 5.75 -6.37
CA LEU A 110 14.87 7.03 -6.67
C LEU A 110 15.66 7.96 -7.61
N HIS A 111 16.68 7.45 -8.30
CA HIS A 111 17.55 8.20 -9.22
C HIS A 111 17.63 7.64 -10.65
N VAL A 112 16.59 6.96 -11.14
CA VAL A 112 16.52 6.57 -12.57
C VAL A 112 15.18 6.97 -13.17
#